data_AF-A0A1H8LMW8-F1
#
_entry.id   AF-A0A1H8LMW8-F1
#
_cell.length_a   1.000
_cell.length_b   1.000
_cell.length_c   1.000
_cell.angle_alpha   90.00
_cell.angle_beta   90.00
_cell.angle_gamma   90.00
#
_symmetry.space_group_name_H-M   'P 1'
#
loop_
_entity.id
_entity.type
_entity.pdbx_description
1 polymer ?
#
loop_
_entity_poly.entity_id
_entity_poly.type
_entity_poly.pdbx_seq_one_letter_code
_entity_poly.pdbx_strand_id
1 'polypeptide(L)' 'MTPSYDYEAGAHIGNSGSNLYHYGVGSHISLNVNGNKFSGYDYDGGHHFTGSVTGKTVNLYDYGEGSYFNYSV' A
#
# COMPACT_ATOMS: atom_id res chain seq x y z
N MET A 1 -12.39 -4.17 12.91
CA MET A 1 -11.31 -4.64 12.02
C MET A 1 -10.14 -4.98 12.93
N THR A 2 -9.63 -6.20 12.92
CA THR A 2 -8.47 -6.60 13.75
C THR A 2 -7.21 -5.91 13.23
N PRO A 3 -6.29 -5.46 14.10
CA PRO A 3 -5.00 -4.96 13.65
C PRO A 3 -4.28 -6.02 12.82
N SER A 4 -3.78 -5.66 11.64
CA SER A 4 -2.92 -6.55 10.87
C SER A 4 -1.56 -6.67 11.58
N TYR A 5 -0.92 -7.84 11.50
CA TYR A 5 0.38 -8.08 12.12
C TYR A 5 1.35 -8.59 11.06
N ASP A 6 2.50 -7.93 10.97
CA ASP A 6 3.65 -8.41 10.20
C ASP A 6 4.47 -9.33 11.11
N TYR A 7 4.39 -10.63 10.85
CA TYR A 7 5.13 -11.66 11.59
C TYR A 7 6.62 -11.70 11.25
N GLU A 8 7.04 -11.21 10.09
CA GLU A 8 8.45 -11.14 9.71
C GLU A 8 9.15 -10.01 10.46
N ALA A 9 8.50 -8.83 10.53
CA ALA A 9 9.00 -7.71 11.31
C ALA A 9 8.69 -7.79 12.82
N GLY A 10 7.81 -8.69 13.24
CA GLY A 10 7.34 -8.79 14.63
C GLY A 10 6.57 -7.55 15.09
N ALA A 11 5.81 -6.93 14.19
CA ALA A 11 5.21 -5.61 14.42
C ALA A 11 3.74 -5.51 13.99
N HIS A 12 3.02 -4.60 14.62
CA HIS A 12 1.65 -4.26 14.23
C HIS A 12 1.63 -3.35 13.01
N ILE A 13 0.52 -3.42 12.27
CA ILE A 13 0.13 -2.43 11.27
C ILE A 13 -1.14 -1.76 11.78
N GLY A 14 -1.04 -0.46 12.06
CA GLY A 14 -2.15 0.39 12.47
C GLY A 14 -2.81 1.04 11.27
N ASN A 15 -4.11 1.32 11.37
CA ASN A 15 -4.84 2.09 10.38
C ASN A 15 -5.55 3.30 10.99
N SER A 16 -5.55 4.43 10.29
CA SER A 16 -6.31 5.62 10.63
C SER A 16 -6.80 6.32 9.35
N GLY A 17 -8.09 6.19 9.06
CA GLY A 17 -8.67 6.67 7.81
C GLY A 17 -8.00 5.99 6.60
N SER A 18 -7.41 6.81 5.73
CA SER A 18 -6.65 6.36 4.56
C SER A 18 -5.19 6.02 4.85
N ASN A 19 -4.71 6.17 6.08
CA ASN A 19 -3.30 5.93 6.41
C ASN A 19 -3.09 4.56 7.05
N LEU A 20 -2.03 3.88 6.62
CA LEU A 20 -1.57 2.60 7.15
C LEU A 20 -0.15 2.79 7.70
N TYR A 21 0.01 2.68 9.01
CA TYR A 21 1.29 2.87 9.70
C TYR A 21 1.88 1.51 10.08
N HIS A 22 3.13 1.27 9.67
CA HIS A 22 3.85 0.03 9.97
C HIS A 22 4.81 0.24 11.15
N TYR A 23 4.48 -0.30 12.33
CA TYR A 23 5.23 -0.02 13.56
C TYR A 23 6.67 -0.56 13.54
N GLY A 24 6.94 -1.61 12.76
CA GLY A 24 8.29 -2.17 12.62
C GLY A 24 9.19 -1.36 11.70
N VAL A 25 8.60 -0.64 10.73
CA VAL A 25 9.35 0.22 9.79
C VAL A 25 9.44 1.64 10.33
N GLY A 26 8.45 2.08 11.11
CA GLY A 26 8.39 3.45 11.64
C GLY A 26 7.89 4.46 10.60
N SER A 27 7.24 4.01 9.54
CA SER A 27 6.68 4.84 8.47
C SER A 27 5.24 4.44 8.13
N HIS A 28 4.63 5.18 7.21
CA HIS A 28 3.25 4.93 6.77
C HIS A 28 3.09 5.13 5.27
N ILE A 29 2.00 4.57 4.76
CA ILE A 29 1.48 4.91 3.43
C ILE A 29 0.11 5.57 3.58
N SER A 30 -0.20 6.47 2.65
CA SER A 30 -1.58 6.86 2.39
C SER A 30 -2.15 6.02 1.26
N LEU A 31 -3.39 5.55 1.42
CA LEU A 31 -4.10 4.71 0.47
C LEU A 31 -5.53 5.26 0.30
N ASN A 32 -5.81 5.74 -0.91
CA ASN A 32 -7.14 6.12 -1.35
C ASN A 32 -7.65 5.09 -2.37
N VAL A 33 -8.83 4.54 -2.11
CA VAL A 33 -9.49 3.58 -3.00
C VAL A 33 -10.77 4.21 -3.54
N ASN A 34 -10.92 4.21 -4.87
CA ASN A 34 -12.10 4.69 -5.57
C ASN A 34 -12.55 3.64 -6.60
N GLY A 35 -13.56 2.86 -6.23
CA GLY A 35 -14.05 1.74 -7.04
C GLY A 35 -12.95 0.70 -7.23
N ASN A 36 -12.56 0.47 -8.49
CA ASN A 36 -11.51 -0.48 -8.85
C ASN A 36 -10.12 0.16 -8.99
N LYS A 37 -9.99 1.47 -8.73
CA LYS A 37 -8.73 2.19 -8.78
C LYS A 37 -8.27 2.54 -7.37
N PHE A 38 -6.96 2.62 -7.19
CA PHE A 38 -6.37 3.13 -5.96
C PHE A 38 -5.18 4.04 -6.27
N SER A 39 -4.87 4.90 -5.32
CA SER A 39 -3.70 5.78 -5.35
C SER A 39 -3.19 6.00 -3.94
N GLY A 40 -1.96 6.44 -3.83
CA GLY A 40 -1.35 6.67 -2.55
C GLY A 40 0.00 7.37 -2.62
N TYR A 41 0.60 7.47 -1.44
CA TYR A 41 1.93 7.99 -1.24
C TYR A 41 2.62 7.14 -0.18
N ASP A 42 3.81 6.64 -0.50
CA ASP A 42 4.71 6.00 0.43
C ASP A 42 5.61 7.06 1.07
N TYR A 43 5.49 7.24 2.39
CA TYR A 43 6.28 8.23 3.12
C TYR A 43 7.68 7.73 3.48
N ASP A 44 7.96 6.43 3.36
CA ASP A 44 9.31 5.91 3.54
C ASP A 44 10.18 6.22 2.31
N GLY A 45 9.71 5.82 1.12
CA GLY A 45 10.37 6.13 -0.15
C GLY A 45 10.18 7.57 -0.64
N GLY A 46 9.11 8.26 -0.21
CA GLY A 46 8.81 9.62 -0.65
C GLY A 46 8.19 9.70 -2.06
N HIS A 47 7.47 8.66 -2.47
CA HIS A 47 6.95 8.53 -3.84
C HIS A 47 5.45 8.21 -3.88
N HIS A 48 4.79 8.67 -4.95
CA HIS A 48 3.41 8.29 -5.23
C HIS A 48 3.32 6.88 -5.82
N PHE A 49 2.14 6.28 -5.70
CA PHE A 49 1.79 5.10 -6.46
C PHE A 49 0.33 5.16 -6.90
N THR A 50 0.02 4.47 -7.99
CA THR A 50 -1.36 4.33 -8.48
C THR A 50 -1.58 2.92 -8.99
N GLY A 51 -2.83 2.47 -9.00
CA GLY A 51 -3.12 1.15 -9.53
C GLY A 51 -4.60 0.88 -9.68
N SER A 52 -4.88 -0.34 -10.13
CA SER A 52 -6.23 -0.83 -10.27
C SER A 52 -6.31 -2.33 -10.02
N VAL A 53 -7.46 -2.77 -9.50
CA VAL A 53 -7.78 -4.18 -9.31
C VAL A 53 -8.84 -4.58 -10.34
N THR A 54 -8.54 -5.58 -11.18
CA THR A 54 -9.50 -6.13 -12.15
C THR A 54 -9.58 -7.64 -12.01
N GLY A 55 -10.72 -8.13 -11.52
CA GLY A 55 -10.88 -9.55 -11.19
C GLY A 55 -9.90 -9.98 -10.09
N LYS A 56 -8.98 -10.90 -10.42
CA LYS A 56 -7.92 -11.36 -9.52
C LYS A 56 -6.55 -10.73 -9.80
N THR A 57 -6.51 -9.69 -10.63
CA THR A 57 -5.26 -9.04 -11.05
C THR A 57 -5.15 -7.66 -10.43
N VAL A 58 -3.94 -7.29 -10.00
CA VAL A 58 -3.58 -5.95 -9.53
C VAL A 58 -2.51 -5.40 -10.45
N ASN A 59 -2.77 -4.22 -11.03
CA ASN A 59 -1.76 -3.44 -11.75
C ASN A 59 -1.36 -2.25 -10.88
N LEU A 60 -0.07 -2.09 -10.65
CA LEU A 60 0.53 -1.05 -9.82
C LEU A 60 1.55 -0.29 -10.66
N TYR A 61 1.48 1.03 -10.67
CA TYR A 61 2.54 1.90 -11.13
C TYR A 61 3.18 2.57 -9.92
N ASP A 62 4.48 2.35 -9.74
CA ASP A 62 5.30 2.96 -8.70
C ASP A 62 6.09 4.12 -9.31
N TYR A 63 5.93 5.33 -8.78
CA TYR A 63 6.63 6.51 -9.29
C TYR A 63 8.10 6.56 -8.86
N GLY A 64 8.47 5.92 -7.76
CA GLY A 64 9.87 5.79 -7.32
C GLY A 64 10.68 4.91 -8.26
N GLU A 65 10.09 3.79 -8.68
CA GLU A 65 10.69 2.86 -9.64
C GLU A 65 10.43 3.24 -11.11
N GLY A 66 9.50 4.18 -11.35
CA GLY A 66 9.09 4.58 -12.70
C GLY A 66 8.54 3.42 -13.54
N SER A 67 7.93 2.42 -12.90
CA SER A 67 7.68 1.10 -13.48
C SER A 67 6.32 0.52 -13.11
N TYR A 68 5.80 -0.36 -13.97
CA TYR A 68 4.58 -1.13 -13.72
C TYR A 68 4.90 -2.51 -13.14
N PHE A 69 4.17 -2.88 -12.09
CA PHE A 69 4.17 -4.19 -11.47
C PHE A 69 2.78 -4.81 -11.56
N ASN A 70 2.71 -6.09 -11.95
CA ASN A 70 1.44 -6.78 -12.14
C ASN A 70 1.43 -8.04 -11.27
N TYR A 71 0.38 -8.21 -10.49
CA TYR A 71 0.21 -9.34 -9.56
C TYR A 71 -1.11 -10.05 -9.86
N SER A 72 -1.14 -11.37 -9.69
CA SER A 72 -2.35 -12.17 -9.87
C SER A 72 -2.45 -13.28 -8.82
N VAL A 73 -3.68 -13.64 -8.45
CA VAL A 73 -3.99 -14.69 -7.46
C VAL A 73 -4.75 -15.86 -8.08
#